data_AF-A0A3D1AB28-F1
#
_entry.id   AF-A0A3D1AB28-F1
#
_cell.length_a   1.000
_cell.length_b   1.000
_cell.length_c   1.000
_cell.angle_alpha   90.00
_cell.angle_beta   90.00
_cell.angle_gamma   90.00
#
_symmetry.space_group_name_H-M   'P 1'
#
loop_
_entity.id
_entity.type
_entity.pdbx_description
1 polymer ?
#
loop_
_entity_poly.entity_id
_entity_poly.type
_entity_poly.pdbx_seq_one_letter_code
_entity_poly.pdbx_strand_id
1 'polypeptide(L)'
;MKIELTRENFKAALAALKKARPARVALRAGAGLPGSAEGLAALKAAADLCIERGVPLEIAGIAPCLAPGYARYLKTSPGKSSPCPAAKKCFLAGGCSGIPARHAAQAAAFKPPERGFTDLERCMLAILSAKNGLSTAQVLKAARGLKICSSCSNEGEVFRAAERLIKFGLVAKKYSGGEYLWIKN
;
A
#
# COMPACT_ATOMS: atom_id res chain seq x y z
N MET A 1 -7.06 -16.08 4.67
CA MET A 1 -7.57 -15.38 5.86
C MET A 1 -8.52 -14.27 5.41
N LYS A 2 -9.73 -14.21 5.98
CA LYS A 2 -10.64 -13.08 5.77
C LYS A 2 -10.51 -12.16 6.98
N ILE A 3 -10.27 -10.87 6.74
CA ILE A 3 -10.16 -9.86 7.80
C ILE A 3 -11.21 -8.80 7.51
N GLU A 4 -12.14 -8.66 8.44
CA GLU A 4 -13.14 -7.61 8.40
C GLU A 4 -12.67 -6.44 9.26
N LEU A 5 -12.48 -5.29 8.62
CA LEU A 5 -12.08 -4.05 9.26
C LEU A 5 -13.31 -3.20 9.51
N THR A 6 -13.65 -3.02 10.79
CA THR A 6 -14.67 -2.09 11.28
C THR A 6 -13.99 -0.94 12.03
N ARG A 7 -14.74 0.14 12.27
CA ARG A 7 -14.23 1.32 12.99
C ARG A 7 -13.71 0.98 14.39
N GLU A 8 -14.27 -0.04 15.03
CA GLU A 8 -13.97 -0.44 16.41
C GLU A 8 -12.79 -1.43 16.48
N ASN A 9 -12.61 -2.26 15.45
CA ASN A 9 -11.66 -3.38 15.51
C ASN A 9 -10.35 -3.15 14.71
N PHE A 10 -10.22 -2.05 13.98
CA PHE A 10 -9.16 -1.92 12.96
C PHE A 10 -7.74 -2.07 13.53
N LYS A 11 -7.48 -1.56 14.75
CA LYS A 11 -6.17 -1.68 15.41
C LYS A 11 -5.83 -3.13 15.73
N ALA A 12 -6.78 -3.86 16.29
CA ALA A 12 -6.63 -5.27 16.64
C ALA A 12 -6.45 -6.13 15.37
N ALA A 13 -7.22 -5.85 14.32
CA ALA A 13 -7.12 -6.53 13.04
C ALA A 13 -5.77 -6.29 12.34
N LEU A 14 -5.24 -5.06 12.37
CA LEU A 14 -3.89 -4.74 11.88
C LEU A 14 -2.80 -5.48 12.67
N ALA A 15 -2.91 -5.53 13.99
CA ALA A 15 -1.96 -6.26 14.84
C ALA A 15 -2.00 -7.78 14.55
N ALA A 16 -3.20 -8.34 14.39
CA ALA A 16 -3.38 -9.74 14.02
C ALA A 16 -2.76 -10.05 12.64
N LEU A 17 -2.98 -9.18 11.64
CA LEU A 17 -2.38 -9.32 10.31
C LEU A 17 -0.86 -9.25 10.35
N LYS A 18 -0.29 -8.36 11.17
CA LYS A 18 1.17 -8.27 11.38
C LYS A 18 1.74 -9.59 11.89
N LYS A 19 1.04 -10.28 12.81
CA LYS A 19 1.46 -11.54 13.43
C LYS A 19 1.22 -12.78 12.55
N ALA A 20 0.06 -12.89 11.91
CA ALA A 20 -0.44 -14.15 11.33
C ALA A 20 0.23 -14.61 10.02
N ARG A 21 0.98 -13.75 9.31
CA ARG A 21 1.60 -14.01 7.98
C ARG A 21 0.76 -14.93 7.06
N PRO A 22 -0.49 -14.56 6.74
CA PRO A 22 -1.40 -15.42 5.99
C PRO A 22 -0.98 -15.56 4.51
N ALA A 23 -1.28 -16.71 3.90
CA ALA A 23 -1.03 -16.97 2.47
C ALA A 23 -1.94 -16.19 1.50
N ARG A 24 -3.08 -15.68 1.97
CA ARG A 24 -4.01 -14.80 1.22
C ARG A 24 -4.84 -13.98 2.20
N VAL A 25 -5.11 -12.72 1.85
CA VAL A 25 -5.93 -11.80 2.64
C VAL A 25 -7.08 -11.26 1.81
N ALA A 26 -8.29 -11.33 2.37
CA ALA A 26 -9.43 -10.57 1.89
C ALA A 26 -9.80 -9.52 2.95
N LEU A 27 -9.58 -8.25 2.64
CA LEU A 27 -9.99 -7.11 3.46
C LEU A 27 -11.42 -6.73 3.10
N ARG A 28 -12.29 -6.66 4.09
CA ARG A 28 -13.65 -6.12 3.92
C ARG A 28 -13.80 -4.86 4.76
N ALA A 29 -14.18 -3.75 4.14
CA ALA A 29 -14.56 -2.55 4.87
C ALA A 29 -15.99 -2.74 5.42
N GLY A 30 -16.11 -2.82 6.74
CA GLY A 30 -17.40 -2.86 7.44
C GLY A 30 -18.10 -1.50 7.47
N ALA A 31 -19.32 -1.48 7.98
CA ALA A 31 -20.13 -0.26 8.08
C ALA A 31 -19.39 0.86 8.83
N GLY A 32 -19.44 2.09 8.30
CA GLY A 32 -18.82 3.27 8.91
C GLY A 32 -17.31 3.44 8.70
N LEU A 33 -16.58 2.41 8.29
CA LEU A 33 -15.13 2.50 8.00
C LEU A 33 -14.81 3.50 6.86
N PRO A 34 -15.51 3.48 5.70
CA PRO A 34 -15.20 4.38 4.58
C PRO A 34 -15.60 5.84 4.85
N GLY A 35 -16.41 6.08 5.89
CA GLY A 35 -16.89 7.41 6.27
C GLY A 35 -15.93 8.21 7.14
N SER A 36 -14.85 7.59 7.65
CA SER A 36 -13.88 8.22 8.53
C SER A 36 -12.47 8.23 7.92
N ALA A 37 -11.71 9.31 8.13
CA ALA A 37 -10.33 9.41 7.64
C ALA A 37 -9.42 8.33 8.25
N GLU A 38 -9.61 8.03 9.54
CA GLU A 38 -8.86 7.00 10.26
C GLU A 38 -9.14 5.59 9.73
N GLY A 39 -10.41 5.26 9.44
CA GLY A 39 -10.78 3.96 8.88
C GLY A 39 -10.18 3.72 7.49
N LEU A 40 -10.16 4.77 6.64
CA LEU A 40 -9.50 4.72 5.34
C LEU A 40 -7.98 4.55 5.47
N ALA A 41 -7.34 5.27 6.40
CA ALA A 41 -5.91 5.14 6.65
C ALA A 41 -5.55 3.73 7.13
N ALA A 42 -6.37 3.13 8.00
CA ALA A 42 -6.18 1.77 8.49
C ALA A 42 -6.32 0.72 7.38
N LEU A 43 -7.32 0.87 6.50
CA LEU A 43 -7.50 -0.01 5.35
C LEU A 43 -6.29 0.05 4.41
N LYS A 44 -5.79 1.26 4.12
CA LYS A 44 -4.58 1.46 3.31
C LYS A 44 -3.37 0.80 3.94
N ALA A 45 -3.12 1.05 5.22
CA ALA A 45 -2.01 0.43 5.94
C ALA A 45 -2.07 -1.12 5.94
N ALA A 46 -3.27 -1.69 6.05
CA ALA A 46 -3.46 -3.14 5.97
C ALA A 46 -3.22 -3.67 4.54
N ALA A 47 -3.67 -2.94 3.53
CA ALA A 47 -3.45 -3.26 2.12
C ALA A 47 -1.97 -3.19 1.77
N ASP A 48 -1.29 -2.10 2.14
CA ASP A 48 0.15 -1.90 1.94
C ASP A 48 0.95 -3.03 2.57
N LEU A 49 0.64 -3.39 3.82
CA LEU A 49 1.29 -4.51 4.49
C LEU A 49 1.15 -5.84 3.72
N CYS A 50 -0.01 -6.09 3.09
CA CYS A 50 -0.21 -7.28 2.27
C CYS A 50 0.61 -7.22 0.98
N ILE A 51 0.59 -6.06 0.30
CA ILE A 51 1.31 -5.81 -0.95
C ILE A 51 2.83 -5.93 -0.73
N GLU A 52 3.35 -5.29 0.32
CA GLU A 52 4.76 -5.36 0.73
C GLU A 52 5.21 -6.79 1.02
N ARG A 53 4.34 -7.60 1.65
CA ARG A 53 4.63 -9.01 1.93
C ARG A 53 4.45 -9.92 0.72
N GLY A 54 3.99 -9.41 -0.41
CA GLY A 54 3.64 -10.20 -1.59
C GLY A 54 2.47 -11.16 -1.33
N VAL A 55 1.63 -10.87 -0.34
CA VAL A 55 0.46 -11.68 -0.01
C VAL A 55 -0.67 -11.31 -0.98
N PRO A 56 -1.27 -12.29 -1.70
CA PRO A 56 -2.44 -12.05 -2.52
C PRO A 56 -3.55 -11.33 -1.72
N LEU A 57 -3.96 -10.17 -2.23
CA LEU A 57 -4.88 -9.24 -1.58
C LEU A 57 -6.14 -9.05 -2.41
N GLU A 58 -7.29 -9.16 -1.76
CA GLU A 58 -8.58 -8.66 -2.25
C GLU A 58 -9.16 -7.66 -1.27
N ILE A 59 -9.73 -6.57 -1.77
CA ILE A 59 -10.40 -5.53 -0.99
C ILE A 59 -11.86 -5.46 -1.45
N ALA A 60 -12.81 -5.58 -0.53
CA ALA A 60 -14.24 -5.53 -0.80
C ALA A 60 -14.94 -4.50 0.09
N GLY A 61 -16.13 -4.05 -0.33
CA GLY A 61 -16.98 -3.16 0.46
C GLY A 61 -16.54 -1.69 0.46
N ILE A 62 -15.65 -1.28 -0.45
CA ILE A 62 -15.23 0.10 -0.62
C ILE A 62 -15.37 0.55 -2.07
N ALA A 63 -15.80 1.79 -2.28
CA ALA A 63 -15.82 2.39 -3.61
C ALA A 63 -14.39 2.68 -4.10
N PRO A 64 -14.08 2.49 -5.40
CA PRO A 64 -12.74 2.71 -5.94
C PRO A 64 -12.15 4.09 -5.66
N CYS A 65 -13.02 5.09 -5.56
CA CYS A 65 -12.68 6.47 -5.26
C CYS A 65 -12.16 6.70 -3.84
N LEU A 66 -12.43 5.79 -2.90
CA LEU A 66 -12.00 5.88 -1.49
C LEU A 66 -10.73 5.06 -1.22
N ALA A 67 -10.38 4.14 -2.11
CA ALA A 67 -9.13 3.38 -2.08
C ALA A 67 -8.34 3.61 -3.38
N PRO A 68 -8.00 4.86 -3.69
CA PRO A 68 -7.31 5.13 -4.93
C PRO A 68 -5.91 4.52 -4.89
N GLY A 69 -5.47 4.04 -6.05
CA GLY A 69 -4.23 3.28 -6.19
C GLY A 69 -4.34 1.80 -5.80
N TYR A 70 -5.48 1.35 -5.25
CA TYR A 70 -5.71 -0.07 -4.95
C TYR A 70 -6.66 -0.74 -5.93
N ALA A 71 -6.95 -0.10 -7.07
CA ALA A 71 -7.96 -0.54 -8.04
C ALA A 71 -7.81 -2.02 -8.44
N ARG A 72 -6.58 -2.50 -8.66
CA ARG A 72 -6.29 -3.90 -9.01
C ARG A 72 -6.66 -4.92 -7.93
N TYR A 73 -6.79 -4.48 -6.68
CA TYR A 73 -7.12 -5.33 -5.53
C TYR A 73 -8.60 -5.24 -5.19
N LEU A 74 -9.35 -4.30 -5.78
CA LEU A 74 -10.77 -4.16 -5.52
C LEU A 74 -11.53 -5.29 -6.18
N LYS A 75 -12.28 -6.03 -5.38
CA LYS A 75 -13.27 -6.97 -5.86
C LYS A 75 -14.52 -6.17 -6.19
N THR A 76 -14.96 -6.22 -7.45
CA THR A 76 -16.28 -5.74 -7.85
C THR A 76 -17.32 -6.55 -7.08
N SER A 77 -17.82 -6.00 -5.96
CA SER A 77 -18.97 -6.59 -5.29
C SER A 77 -20.20 -6.35 -6.18
N PRO A 78 -20.96 -7.40 -6.54
CA PRO A 78 -22.19 -7.27 -7.34
C PRO A 78 -23.37 -6.67 -6.53
N GLY A 79 -23.10 -5.79 -5.58
CA GLY A 79 -24.13 -5.24 -4.70
C GLY A 79 -23.61 -4.03 -3.93
N LYS A 80 -24.39 -2.94 -4.00
CA LYS A 80 -24.33 -1.69 -3.22
C LYS A 80 -22.92 -1.31 -2.76
N SER A 81 -22.24 -0.55 -3.60
CA SER A 81 -21.10 0.27 -3.16
C SER A 81 -21.49 1.00 -1.87
N SER A 82 -20.60 0.96 -0.88
CA SER A 82 -20.85 1.55 0.43
C SER A 82 -21.27 3.03 0.28
N PRO A 83 -22.18 3.53 1.14
CA PRO A 83 -22.73 4.87 1.00
C PRO A 83 -21.60 5.90 0.99
N CYS A 84 -21.43 6.57 -0.15
CA CYS A 84 -20.41 7.59 -0.30
C CYS A 84 -20.86 8.84 0.46
N PRO A 85 -20.10 9.34 1.46
CA PRO A 85 -20.46 10.54 2.21
C PRO A 85 -20.48 11.81 1.34
N ALA A 86 -19.93 11.74 0.12
CA ALA A 86 -19.93 12.80 -0.86
C ALA A 86 -20.84 12.50 -2.08
N ALA A 87 -21.75 11.53 -2.00
CA ALA A 87 -22.62 11.12 -3.12
C ALA A 87 -23.38 12.31 -3.74
N LYS A 88 -23.87 13.25 -2.91
CA LYS A 88 -24.59 14.46 -3.35
C LYS A 88 -23.73 15.46 -4.14
N LYS A 89 -22.40 15.39 -4.00
CA LYS A 89 -21.43 16.25 -4.71
C LYS A 89 -20.67 15.49 -5.80
N CYS A 90 -21.05 14.24 -6.05
CA CYS A 90 -20.42 13.38 -7.04
C CYS A 90 -21.03 13.66 -8.41
N PHE A 91 -20.17 13.94 -9.40
CA PHE A 91 -20.55 14.22 -10.79
C PHE A 91 -21.47 13.16 -11.41
N LEU A 92 -21.50 11.94 -10.87
CA LEU A 92 -22.25 10.82 -11.46
C LEU A 92 -23.50 10.43 -10.68
N ALA A 93 -23.97 11.29 -9.78
CA ALA A 93 -25.27 11.15 -9.11
C ALA A 93 -25.54 9.76 -8.48
N GLY A 94 -24.49 9.07 -8.00
CA GLY A 94 -24.59 7.72 -7.42
C GLY A 94 -24.09 6.56 -8.28
N GLY A 95 -23.75 6.78 -9.56
CA GLY A 95 -23.10 5.80 -10.45
C GLY A 95 -21.57 6.01 -10.50
N CYS A 96 -20.83 5.55 -9.49
CA CYS A 96 -19.44 5.94 -9.22
C CYS A 96 -18.41 5.79 -10.38
N SER A 97 -17.67 6.87 -10.71
CA SER A 97 -16.51 6.90 -11.64
C SER A 97 -15.44 7.98 -11.31
N GLY A 98 -15.32 8.49 -10.07
CA GLY A 98 -14.28 9.48 -9.75
C GLY A 98 -13.96 9.69 -8.26
N ILE A 99 -12.71 10.07 -7.98
CA ILE A 99 -12.12 10.31 -6.65
C ILE A 99 -12.49 11.71 -6.14
N PRO A 100 -13.04 11.88 -4.91
CA PRO A 100 -13.28 13.21 -4.34
C PRO A 100 -12.00 14.05 -4.32
N ALA A 101 -12.08 15.35 -4.63
CA ALA A 101 -10.91 16.24 -4.76
C ALA A 101 -9.95 16.18 -3.55
N ARG A 102 -10.47 16.10 -2.32
CA ARG A 102 -9.66 15.94 -1.10
C ARG A 102 -8.82 14.65 -1.04
N HIS A 103 -9.20 13.64 -1.80
CA HIS A 103 -8.50 12.36 -1.92
C HIS A 103 -7.77 12.23 -3.27
N ALA A 104 -7.92 13.19 -4.19
CA ALA A 104 -7.30 13.15 -5.51
C ALA A 104 -5.77 13.22 -5.44
N ALA A 105 -5.21 14.00 -4.51
CA ALA A 105 -3.76 14.05 -4.29
C ALA A 105 -3.21 12.71 -3.77
N GLN A 106 -3.89 12.09 -2.80
CA GLN A 106 -3.54 10.75 -2.30
C GLN A 106 -3.72 9.67 -3.36
N ALA A 107 -4.66 9.88 -4.29
CA ALA A 107 -4.90 8.97 -5.40
C ALA A 107 -3.86 9.02 -6.49
N ALA A 108 -3.35 10.22 -6.78
CA ALA A 108 -2.28 10.40 -7.75
C ALA A 108 -0.95 9.84 -7.22
N ALA A 109 -0.77 9.75 -5.91
CA ALA A 109 0.46 9.31 -5.27
C ALA A 109 0.71 7.79 -5.36
N PHE A 110 -0.32 6.95 -5.22
CA PHE A 110 -0.16 5.50 -5.21
C PHE A 110 -0.61 4.88 -6.52
N LYS A 111 0.31 4.26 -7.26
CA LYS A 111 -0.01 3.47 -8.45
C LYS A 111 0.17 1.99 -8.10
N PRO A 112 -0.87 1.15 -8.24
CA PRO A 112 -0.74 -0.25 -7.93
C PRO A 112 0.27 -0.88 -8.89
N PRO A 113 1.16 -1.77 -8.42
CA PRO A 113 2.11 -2.42 -9.30
C PRO A 113 1.36 -3.28 -10.34
N GLU A 114 1.88 -3.45 -11.56
CA GLU A 114 1.22 -4.31 -12.56
C GLU A 114 1.46 -5.81 -12.30
N ARG A 115 2.63 -6.14 -11.75
CA ARG A 115 2.98 -7.49 -11.27
C ARG A 115 3.17 -7.50 -9.74
N GLY A 116 3.34 -8.68 -9.15
CA GLY A 116 3.83 -8.78 -7.77
C GLY A 116 5.22 -8.17 -7.61
N PHE A 117 5.60 -7.82 -6.38
CA PHE A 117 6.93 -7.32 -6.11
C PHE A 117 7.98 -8.42 -6.27
N THR A 118 9.12 -8.09 -6.89
CA THR A 118 10.28 -8.99 -6.90
C THR A 118 10.84 -9.15 -5.48
N ASP A 119 11.69 -10.14 -5.29
CA ASP A 119 12.46 -10.30 -4.06
C ASP A 119 13.28 -9.06 -3.71
N LEU A 120 13.85 -8.39 -4.72
CA LEU A 120 14.58 -7.13 -4.55
C LEU A 120 13.69 -5.99 -4.08
N GLU A 121 12.52 -5.83 -4.71
CA GLU A 121 11.52 -4.81 -4.33
C GLU A 121 11.02 -5.05 -2.90
N ARG A 122 10.76 -6.31 -2.54
CA ARG A 122 10.37 -6.72 -1.18
C ARG A 122 11.49 -6.50 -0.16
N CYS A 123 12.73 -6.82 -0.53
CA CYS A 123 13.90 -6.60 0.31
C CYS A 123 14.09 -5.10 0.60
N MET A 124 14.04 -4.26 -0.43
CA MET A 124 14.14 -2.80 -0.30
C MET A 124 13.10 -2.25 0.68
N LEU A 125 11.83 -2.65 0.50
CA LEU A 125 10.74 -2.24 1.40
C LEU A 125 10.96 -2.72 2.83
N ALA A 126 11.44 -3.96 3.03
CA ALA A 126 11.75 -4.49 4.35
C ALA A 126 12.88 -3.71 5.05
N ILE A 127 13.95 -3.37 4.31
CA ILE A 127 15.08 -2.57 4.82
C ILE A 127 14.59 -1.19 5.27
N LEU A 128 13.88 -0.49 4.38
CA LEU A 128 13.41 0.88 4.67
C LEU A 128 12.33 0.91 5.75
N SER A 129 11.58 -0.18 5.92
CA SER A 129 10.64 -0.33 7.04
C SER A 129 11.34 -0.48 8.38
N ALA A 130 12.55 -1.05 8.42
CA ALA A 130 13.34 -1.18 9.63
C ALA A 130 14.11 0.12 9.95
N LYS A 131 14.65 0.79 8.94
CA LYS A 131 15.35 2.07 9.10
C LYS A 131 15.19 2.92 7.85
N ASN A 132 14.64 4.12 8.03
CA ASN A 132 14.35 5.05 6.96
C ASN A 132 15.52 6.02 6.70
N GLY A 133 15.62 6.59 5.50
CA GLY A 133 16.65 7.58 5.15
C GLY A 133 18.05 6.99 4.97
N LEU A 134 18.14 5.79 4.38
CA LEU A 134 19.40 5.09 4.18
C LEU A 134 20.06 5.46 2.85
N SER A 135 21.38 5.54 2.82
CA SER A 135 22.11 5.67 1.56
C SER A 135 22.16 4.35 0.79
N THR A 136 22.45 4.39 -0.51
CA THR A 136 22.57 3.18 -1.35
C THR A 136 23.55 2.16 -0.76
N ALA A 137 24.71 2.63 -0.27
CA ALA A 137 25.70 1.76 0.38
C ALA A 137 25.16 1.10 1.66
N GLN A 138 24.38 1.85 2.45
CA GLN A 138 23.75 1.31 3.66
C GLN A 138 22.65 0.29 3.34
N VAL A 139 21.86 0.52 2.28
CA VAL A 139 20.88 -0.45 1.78
C VAL A 139 21.57 -1.74 1.37
N LEU A 140 22.66 -1.67 0.59
CA LEU A 140 23.45 -2.85 0.20
C LEU A 140 23.99 -3.60 1.41
N LYS A 141 24.50 -2.86 2.42
CA LYS A 141 24.99 -3.46 3.67
C LYS A 141 23.88 -4.17 4.43
N ALA A 142 22.68 -3.58 4.51
CA ALA A 142 21.53 -4.18 5.17
C ALA A 142 20.98 -5.40 4.41
N ALA A 143 21.01 -5.35 3.09
CA ALA A 143 20.52 -6.43 2.23
C ALA A 143 21.27 -7.76 2.42
N ARG A 144 22.59 -7.71 2.70
CA ARG A 144 23.42 -8.89 2.98
C ARG A 144 22.93 -9.70 4.20
N GLY A 145 22.19 -9.07 5.12
CA GLY A 145 21.64 -9.74 6.31
C GLY A 145 20.25 -10.34 6.12
N LEU A 146 19.61 -10.15 4.95
CA LEU A 146 18.23 -10.57 4.72
C LEU A 146 18.15 -11.81 3.83
N LYS A 147 17.55 -12.89 4.37
CA LYS A 147 17.30 -14.15 3.63
C LYS A 147 16.48 -13.99 2.34
N ILE A 148 15.75 -12.88 2.18
CA ILE A 148 14.88 -12.61 1.03
C ILE A 148 15.68 -11.97 -0.13
N CYS A 149 16.85 -11.38 0.12
CA CYS A 149 17.65 -10.77 -0.94
C CYS A 149 18.33 -11.88 -1.77
N SER A 150 17.78 -12.17 -2.95
CA SER A 150 18.33 -13.16 -3.87
C SER A 150 19.38 -12.59 -4.82
N SER A 151 19.52 -11.26 -4.97
CA SER A 151 20.45 -10.69 -5.96
C SER A 151 21.04 -9.31 -5.71
N CYS A 152 20.73 -8.58 -4.61
CA CYS A 152 21.20 -7.19 -4.39
C CYS A 152 22.75 -7.12 -4.29
N SER A 153 23.42 -7.18 -5.44
CA SER A 153 24.85 -7.45 -5.61
C SER A 153 25.57 -6.23 -6.15
N ASN A 154 24.83 -5.30 -6.73
CA ASN A 154 25.35 -4.03 -7.25
C ASN A 154 24.39 -2.87 -6.95
N GLU A 155 24.91 -1.64 -7.06
CA GLU A 155 24.14 -0.42 -6.86
C GLU A 155 23.02 -0.27 -7.91
N GLY A 156 23.26 -0.71 -9.15
CA GLY A 156 22.30 -0.61 -10.24
C GLY A 156 20.96 -1.33 -9.97
N GLU A 157 21.00 -2.46 -9.29
CA GLU A 157 19.80 -3.18 -8.87
C GLU A 157 19.01 -2.46 -7.79
N VAL A 158 19.70 -1.83 -6.83
CA VAL A 158 19.05 -0.99 -5.81
C VAL A 158 18.34 0.18 -6.48
N PHE A 159 18.98 0.84 -7.45
CA PHE A 159 18.35 1.91 -8.21
C PHE A 159 17.14 1.42 -9.01
N ARG A 160 17.23 0.31 -9.74
CA ARG A 160 16.09 -0.24 -10.50
C ARG A 160 14.91 -0.60 -9.61
N ALA A 161 15.16 -1.24 -8.47
CA ALA A 161 14.13 -1.57 -7.50
C ALA A 161 13.51 -0.29 -6.90
N ALA A 162 14.35 0.66 -6.47
CA ALA A 162 13.91 1.91 -5.87
C ALA A 162 13.13 2.80 -6.85
N GLU A 163 13.57 2.95 -8.10
CA GLU A 163 12.86 3.72 -9.13
C GLU A 163 11.48 3.16 -9.41
N ARG A 164 11.35 1.84 -9.42
CA ARG A 164 10.07 1.19 -9.60
C ARG A 164 9.16 1.39 -8.38
N LEU A 165 9.70 1.32 -7.17
CA LEU A 165 8.95 1.63 -5.94
C LEU A 165 8.57 3.12 -5.85
N ILE A 166 9.39 4.02 -6.39
CA ILE A 166 9.08 5.45 -6.52
C ILE A 166 7.90 5.67 -7.47
N LYS A 167 7.84 4.95 -8.60
CA LYS A 167 6.67 5.01 -9.51
C LYS A 167 5.36 4.58 -8.83
N PHE A 168 5.45 3.74 -7.81
CA PHE A 168 4.31 3.31 -7.01
C PHE A 168 4.05 4.20 -5.79
N GLY A 169 4.89 5.21 -5.55
CA GLY A 169 4.75 6.11 -4.40
C GLY A 169 5.12 5.48 -3.06
N LEU A 170 5.77 4.31 -3.04
CA LEU A 170 6.17 3.61 -1.81
C LEU A 170 7.53 4.05 -1.28
N VAL A 171 8.37 4.56 -2.16
CA VAL A 171 9.71 5.06 -1.84
C VAL A 171 9.87 6.43 -2.46
N ALA A 172 10.64 7.30 -1.83
CA ALA A 172 11.10 8.58 -2.31
C ALA A 172 12.63 8.60 -2.30
N LYS A 173 13.22 9.40 -3.20
CA LYS A 173 14.66 9.68 -3.23
C LYS A 173 14.91 11.12 -2.78
N LYS A 174 15.87 11.32 -1.89
CA LYS A 174 16.35 12.64 -1.47
C LYS A 174 17.85 12.70 -1.67
N TYR A 175 18.34 13.71 -2.38
CA TYR A 175 19.79 13.93 -2.51
C TYR A 175 20.25 14.82 -1.35
N SER A 176 21.27 14.38 -0.61
CA SER A 176 21.81 15.11 0.53
C SER A 176 23.28 14.76 0.72
N GLY A 177 24.15 15.77 0.78
CA GLY A 177 25.57 15.58 1.12
C GLY A 177 26.34 14.68 0.16
N GLY A 178 26.03 14.70 -1.14
CA GLY A 178 26.72 13.89 -2.14
C GLY A 178 26.08 12.51 -2.41
N GLU A 179 25.15 12.08 -1.56
CA GLU A 179 24.54 10.74 -1.62
C GLU A 179 23.03 10.78 -1.85
N TYR A 180 22.50 9.70 -2.42
CA TYR A 180 21.05 9.46 -2.50
C TYR A 180 20.58 8.73 -1.24
N LEU A 181 19.63 9.36 -0.55
CA LEU A 181 18.91 8.80 0.58
C LEU A 181 17.57 8.25 0.11
N TRP A 182 17.29 7.01 0.47
CA TRP A 182 16.06 6.31 0.18
C TRP A 182 15.11 6.40 1.37
N ILE A 183 13.89 6.87 1.10
CA ILE A 183 12.88 7.12 2.12
C ILE A 183 11.62 6.31 1.80
N LYS A 184 11.12 5.48 2.71
CA LYS A 184 9.79 4.87 2.60
C LYS A 184 8.72 5.92 2.95
N ASN A 185 7.71 6.04 2.09
CA ASN A 185 6.54 6.91 2.28
C ASN A 185 5.48 6.30 3.20
#